data_AF-A0A396QKS2-F1
#
_entry.id   AF-A0A396QKS2-F1
#
_cell.length_a   1.000
_cell.length_b   1.000
_cell.length_c   1.000
_cell.angle_alpha   90.00
_cell.angle_beta   90.00
_cell.angle_gamma   90.00
#
_symmetry.space_group_name_H-M   'P 1'
#
loop_
_entity.id
_entity.type
_entity.pdbx_description
1 polymer ?
#
loop_
_entity_poly.entity_id
_entity_poly.type
_entity_poly.pdbx_seq_one_letter_code
_entity_poly.pdbx_strand_id
1 'polypeptide(L)'
;MKHEKRYYKIGEFAEMCGTKKSTLQYYARVGVLQPALIGENGYFYYELSQIYIFEAIYAMRVMQIPLEEIKEYLKERNPGRCVEMLKSRLAKLEEQKKVIERTENLIKRSLEESEAALSAKCDEFEFVTFHEDAPYYAYTFHDRLAANYRALKNARKWITHCRDNGYNESLRVSEFVMPKHVRDGSFEKTYGAFKMFDENSSDRDTDGNIFIRPKGIYVTAIRHSSGTDIPSVYRALVQYAVENGYEPCGIAFEEDLMNQMIDQNRDNYLVQCYVQVRKV
;
A
#
# COMPACT_ATOMS: atom_id res chain seq x y z
N MET A 1 -13.47 30.72 -56.53
CA MET A 1 -13.54 30.17 -55.17
C MET A 1 -14.35 28.89 -55.23
N LYS A 2 -13.73 27.71 -55.00
CA LYS A 2 -14.46 26.44 -54.94
C LYS A 2 -15.37 26.49 -53.71
N HIS A 3 -16.66 26.23 -53.87
CA HIS A 3 -17.60 26.14 -52.75
C HIS A 3 -17.08 25.09 -51.75
N GLU A 4 -16.73 25.51 -50.53
CA GLU A 4 -16.41 24.57 -49.46
C GLU A 4 -17.64 23.70 -49.18
N LYS A 5 -17.41 22.39 -49.14
CA LYS A 5 -18.46 21.41 -48.88
C LYS A 5 -18.96 21.62 -47.46
N ARG A 6 -20.21 22.09 -47.30
CA ARG A 6 -20.78 22.43 -45.98
C ARG A 6 -20.97 21.21 -45.07
N TYR A 7 -21.15 20.01 -45.65
CA TYR A 7 -21.43 18.78 -44.94
C TYR A 7 -20.61 17.60 -45.47
N TYR A 8 -20.05 16.82 -44.55
CA TYR A 8 -19.21 15.66 -44.83
C TYR A 8 -19.89 14.40 -44.36
N LYS A 9 -19.89 13.35 -45.20
CA LYS A 9 -20.39 12.04 -44.78
C LYS A 9 -19.53 11.53 -43.63
N ILE A 10 -20.10 10.73 -42.74
CA ILE A 10 -19.39 10.15 -41.59
C ILE A 10 -18.02 9.55 -41.92
N GLY A 11 -17.85 8.97 -43.11
CA GLY A 11 -16.55 8.45 -43.54
C GLY A 11 -15.49 9.51 -43.77
N GLU A 12 -15.86 10.58 -44.47
CA GLU A 12 -14.98 11.73 -44.72
C GLU A 12 -14.67 12.46 -43.40
N PHE A 13 -15.67 12.60 -42.53
CA PHE A 13 -15.48 13.21 -41.20
C PHE A 13 -14.60 12.35 -40.28
N ALA A 14 -14.75 11.02 -40.33
CA ALA A 14 -13.89 10.10 -39.58
C ALA A 14 -12.43 10.21 -39.99
N GLU A 15 -12.17 10.30 -41.30
CA GLU A 15 -10.83 10.48 -41.85
C GLU A 15 -10.21 11.81 -41.40
N MET A 16 -10.96 12.91 -41.47
CA MET A 16 -10.51 14.22 -40.98
C MET A 16 -10.21 14.23 -39.48
N CYS A 17 -11.01 13.51 -38.69
CA CYS A 17 -10.82 13.37 -37.24
C CYS A 17 -9.78 12.28 -36.85
N GLY A 18 -9.17 11.60 -37.81
CA GLY A 18 -8.23 10.50 -37.55
C GLY A 18 -8.85 9.33 -36.76
N THR A 19 -10.15 9.06 -36.93
CA THR A 19 -10.88 8.04 -36.16
C THR A 19 -11.65 7.07 -37.05
N LYS A 20 -12.29 6.06 -36.44
CA LYS A 20 -13.12 5.08 -37.15
C LYS A 20 -14.57 5.58 -37.23
N LYS A 21 -15.28 5.25 -38.32
CA LYS A 21 -16.72 5.53 -38.46
C LYS A 21 -17.54 5.00 -37.27
N SER A 22 -17.17 3.84 -36.74
CA SER A 22 -17.80 3.22 -35.58
C SER A 22 -17.73 4.09 -34.32
N THR A 23 -16.63 4.84 -34.12
CA THR A 23 -16.46 5.77 -32.99
C THR A 23 -17.48 6.90 -33.09
N LEU A 24 -17.61 7.51 -34.28
CA LEU A 24 -18.59 8.58 -34.52
C LEU A 24 -20.03 8.08 -34.44
N GLN A 25 -20.32 6.87 -34.94
CA GLN A 25 -21.63 6.23 -34.79
C GLN A 25 -21.96 5.99 -33.31
N TYR A 26 -20.97 5.56 -32.52
CA TYR A 26 -21.14 5.40 -31.08
C TYR A 26 -21.38 6.75 -30.41
N TYR A 27 -20.60 7.78 -30.72
CA TYR A 27 -20.79 9.13 -30.18
C TYR A 27 -22.14 9.74 -30.53
N ALA A 28 -22.63 9.50 -31.75
CA ALA A 28 -23.98 9.86 -32.16
C ALA A 28 -25.02 9.07 -31.34
N ARG A 29 -24.84 7.76 -31.15
CA ARG A 29 -25.80 6.95 -30.39
C ARG A 29 -25.91 7.38 -28.93
N VAL A 30 -24.78 7.67 -28.27
CA VAL A 30 -24.77 8.08 -26.85
C VAL A 30 -25.09 9.57 -26.65
N GLY A 31 -25.17 10.34 -27.73
CA GLY A 31 -25.57 11.74 -27.66
C GLY A 31 -24.44 12.73 -27.38
N VAL A 32 -23.17 12.32 -27.43
CA VAL A 32 -22.02 13.21 -27.10
C VAL A 32 -21.57 14.04 -28.30
N LEU A 33 -21.72 13.51 -29.53
CA LEU A 33 -21.51 14.24 -30.78
C LEU A 33 -22.54 13.80 -31.80
N GLN A 34 -23.59 14.61 -31.98
CA GLN A 34 -24.62 14.37 -32.99
C GLN A 34 -24.15 14.80 -34.38
N PRO A 35 -24.59 14.11 -35.45
CA PRO A 35 -24.47 14.66 -36.80
C PRO A 35 -25.27 15.97 -36.90
N ALA A 36 -24.79 16.92 -37.71
CA ALA A 36 -25.53 18.14 -38.01
C ALA A 36 -26.79 17.85 -38.84
N LEU A 37 -26.75 16.80 -39.67
CA LEU A 37 -27.85 16.36 -40.51
C LEU A 37 -27.87 14.83 -40.63
N ILE A 38 -29.07 14.26 -40.57
CA ILE A 38 -29.32 12.88 -41.01
C ILE A 38 -30.01 12.99 -42.37
N GLY A 39 -29.37 12.51 -43.43
CA GLY A 39 -29.94 12.54 -44.77
C GLY A 39 -31.13 11.59 -44.91
N GLU A 40 -31.96 11.79 -45.93
CA GLU A 40 -33.15 10.96 -46.20
C GLU A 40 -32.82 9.47 -46.37
N ASN A 41 -31.60 9.16 -46.83
CA ASN A 41 -31.06 7.82 -46.95
C ASN A 41 -30.52 7.22 -45.63
N GLY A 42 -30.73 7.90 -44.50
CA GLY A 42 -30.26 7.50 -43.17
C GLY A 42 -28.78 7.75 -42.90
N TYR A 43 -28.04 8.37 -43.82
CA TYR A 43 -26.62 8.63 -43.62
C TYR A 43 -26.39 9.85 -42.72
N PHE A 44 -25.37 9.76 -41.86
CA PHE A 44 -24.94 10.85 -40.98
C PHE A 44 -24.01 11.81 -41.71
N TYR A 45 -24.29 13.10 -41.55
CA TYR A 45 -23.52 14.21 -42.11
C TYR A 45 -23.09 15.17 -41.01
N TYR A 46 -21.82 15.58 -41.05
CA TYR A 46 -21.19 16.47 -40.06
C TYR A 46 -20.69 17.74 -40.74
N GLU A 47 -20.77 18.88 -40.04
CA GLU A 47 -20.14 20.13 -40.47
C GLU A 47 -18.65 20.14 -40.12
N LEU A 48 -17.83 20.87 -40.89
CA LEU A 48 -16.40 21.00 -40.60
C LEU A 48 -16.14 21.56 -39.20
N SER A 49 -16.97 22.50 -38.73
CA SER A 49 -16.90 23.11 -37.40
C SER A 49 -17.01 22.09 -36.25
N GLN A 50 -17.65 20.94 -36.48
CA GLN A 50 -17.79 19.90 -35.47
C GLN A 50 -16.47 19.19 -35.15
N ILE A 51 -15.42 19.39 -35.96
CA ILE A 51 -14.08 18.88 -35.66
C ILE A 51 -13.57 19.43 -34.32
N TYR A 52 -13.84 20.70 -34.00
CA TYR A 52 -13.44 21.30 -32.72
C TYR A 52 -14.18 20.69 -31.53
N ILE A 53 -15.43 20.24 -31.74
CA ILE A 53 -16.17 19.50 -30.72
C ILE A 53 -15.56 18.11 -30.53
N PHE A 54 -15.19 17.44 -31.62
CA PHE A 54 -14.51 16.15 -31.57
C PHE A 54 -13.17 16.24 -30.84
N GLU A 55 -12.32 17.23 -31.15
CA GLU A 55 -11.05 17.47 -30.47
C GLU A 55 -11.24 17.72 -28.97
N ALA A 56 -12.26 18.50 -28.59
CA ALA A 56 -12.59 18.72 -27.18
C ALA A 56 -13.02 17.41 -26.48
N ILE A 57 -13.85 16.59 -27.12
CA ILE A 57 -14.22 15.26 -26.60
C ILE A 57 -12.97 14.39 -26.45
N TYR A 58 -12.12 14.35 -27.47
CA TYR A 58 -10.89 13.57 -27.47
C TYR A 58 -9.96 13.97 -26.31
N ALA A 59 -9.69 15.28 -26.14
CA ALA A 59 -8.88 15.78 -25.03
C ALA A 59 -9.45 15.39 -23.66
N MET A 60 -10.77 15.53 -23.46
CA MET A 60 -11.42 15.12 -22.22
C MET A 60 -11.37 13.60 -21.99
N ARG A 61 -11.42 12.80 -23.07
CA ARG A 61 -11.24 11.34 -22.99
C ARG A 61 -9.82 10.95 -22.60
N VAL A 62 -8.80 11.65 -23.11
CA VAL A 62 -7.40 11.49 -22.66
C VAL A 62 -7.27 11.80 -21.17
N MET A 63 -8.01 12.79 -20.66
CA MET A 63 -8.12 13.09 -19.22
C MET A 63 -9.00 12.10 -18.44
N GLN A 64 -9.38 10.97 -19.06
CA GLN A 64 -10.21 9.90 -18.47
C GLN A 64 -11.59 10.39 -17.97
N ILE A 65 -12.14 11.42 -18.59
CA ILE A 65 -13.48 11.90 -18.27
C ILE A 65 -14.51 10.96 -18.94
N PRO A 66 -15.50 10.43 -18.20
CA PRO A 66 -16.58 9.62 -18.76
C PRO A 66 -17.38 10.37 -19.83
N LEU A 67 -17.90 9.66 -20.84
CA LEU A 67 -18.60 10.29 -21.96
C LEU A 67 -19.90 10.98 -21.53
N GLU A 68 -20.54 10.49 -20.49
CA GLU A 68 -21.73 11.03 -19.87
C GLU A 68 -21.44 12.43 -19.28
N GLU A 69 -20.36 12.56 -18.53
CA GLU A 69 -19.90 13.84 -17.98
C GLU A 69 -19.46 14.81 -19.09
N ILE A 70 -18.77 14.30 -20.11
CA ILE A 70 -18.41 15.11 -21.30
C ILE A 70 -19.69 15.65 -21.93
N LYS A 71 -20.67 14.79 -22.22
CA LYS A 71 -21.94 15.17 -22.84
C LYS A 71 -22.65 16.26 -22.04
N GLU A 72 -22.69 16.16 -20.71
CA GLU A 72 -23.27 17.19 -19.85
C GLU A 72 -22.49 18.50 -19.91
N TYR A 73 -21.16 18.44 -19.85
CA TYR A 73 -20.30 19.62 -19.97
C TYR A 73 -20.47 20.33 -21.32
N LEU A 74 -20.59 19.57 -22.42
CA LEU A 74 -20.73 20.16 -23.75
C LEU A 74 -22.07 20.92 -23.95
N LYS A 75 -23.12 20.65 -23.15
CA LYS A 75 -24.39 21.37 -23.22
C LYS A 75 -24.27 22.82 -22.75
N GLU A 76 -23.41 23.08 -21.76
CA GLU A 76 -23.31 24.36 -21.07
C GLU A 76 -21.84 24.71 -20.76
N ARG A 77 -21.06 24.86 -21.83
CA ARG A 77 -19.63 25.19 -21.72
C ARG A 77 -19.47 26.60 -21.18
N ASN A 78 -18.66 26.75 -20.15
CA ASN A 78 -18.15 28.05 -19.73
C ASN A 78 -16.75 27.91 -19.07
N PRO A 79 -15.96 29.00 -19.06
CA PRO A 79 -14.61 28.97 -18.50
C PRO A 79 -14.55 28.52 -17.03
N GLY A 80 -15.52 28.91 -16.21
CA GLY A 80 -15.57 28.55 -14.78
C GLY A 80 -15.68 27.03 -14.58
N ARG A 81 -16.69 26.40 -15.22
CA ARG A 81 -16.89 24.94 -15.18
C ARG A 81 -15.69 24.18 -15.75
N CYS A 82 -15.02 24.73 -16.76
CA CYS A 82 -13.80 24.14 -17.31
C CYS A 82 -12.71 24.06 -16.24
N VAL A 83 -12.45 25.17 -15.55
CA VAL A 83 -11.43 25.24 -14.49
C VAL A 83 -11.77 24.29 -13.34
N GLU A 84 -13.03 24.25 -12.90
CA GLU A 84 -13.49 23.34 -11.83
C GLU A 84 -13.32 21.87 -12.22
N MET A 85 -13.73 21.49 -13.44
CA MET A 85 -13.54 20.15 -13.98
C MET A 85 -12.06 19.77 -14.00
N LEU A 86 -11.18 20.64 -14.51
CA LEU A 86 -9.74 20.38 -14.58
C LEU A 86 -9.10 20.25 -13.19
N LYS A 87 -9.46 21.12 -12.23
CA LYS A 87 -8.99 21.02 -10.83
C LYS A 87 -9.42 19.70 -10.20
N SER A 88 -10.68 19.30 -10.38
CA SER A 88 -11.21 18.03 -9.87
C SER A 88 -10.45 16.83 -10.46
N ARG A 89 -10.14 16.87 -11.76
CA ARG A 89 -9.38 15.81 -12.42
C ARG A 89 -7.92 15.76 -11.97
N LEU A 90 -7.28 16.90 -11.78
CA LEU A 90 -5.92 16.97 -11.25
C LEU A 90 -5.84 16.38 -9.84
N ALA A 91 -6.76 16.77 -8.94
CA ALA A 91 -6.81 16.23 -7.58
C ALA A 91 -7.02 14.70 -7.56
N LYS A 92 -7.88 14.16 -8.44
CA LYS A 92 -8.06 12.71 -8.59
C LYS A 92 -6.77 12.02 -9.07
N LEU A 93 -6.05 12.64 -10.01
CA LEU A 93 -4.79 12.09 -10.52
C LEU A 93 -3.68 12.10 -9.45
N GLU A 94 -3.61 13.16 -8.64
CA GLU A 94 -2.69 13.25 -7.50
C GLU A 94 -2.98 12.14 -6.48
N GLU A 95 -4.25 11.87 -6.18
CA GLU A 95 -4.62 10.77 -5.30
C GLU A 95 -4.23 9.40 -5.88
N GLN A 96 -4.45 9.19 -7.18
CA GLN A 96 -4.01 7.96 -7.86
C GLN A 96 -2.49 7.79 -7.81
N LYS A 97 -1.71 8.87 -7.97
CA LYS A 97 -0.25 8.83 -7.84
C LYS A 97 0.17 8.38 -6.45
N LYS A 98 -0.43 8.93 -5.39
CA LYS A 98 -0.15 8.50 -4.01
C LYS A 98 -0.44 7.01 -3.79
N VAL A 99 -1.54 6.50 -4.35
CA VAL A 99 -1.87 5.07 -4.28
C VAL A 99 -0.82 4.22 -5.01
N ILE A 100 -0.38 4.64 -6.20
CA ILE A 100 0.66 3.96 -6.96
C ILE A 100 1.98 3.96 -6.20
N GLU A 101 2.41 5.11 -5.66
CA GLU A 101 3.64 5.25 -4.87
C GLU A 101 3.63 4.34 -3.63
N ARG A 102 2.52 4.33 -2.87
CA ARG A 102 2.34 3.42 -1.72
C ARG A 102 2.43 1.95 -2.13
N THR A 103 1.83 1.60 -3.27
CA THR A 103 1.86 0.22 -3.80
C THR A 103 3.28 -0.16 -4.22
N GLU A 104 3.99 0.74 -4.89
CA GLU A 104 5.39 0.52 -5.29
C GLU A 104 6.30 0.32 -4.08
N ASN A 105 6.16 1.13 -3.02
CA ASN A 105 6.91 0.98 -1.78
C ASN A 105 6.64 -0.37 -1.12
N LEU A 106 5.37 -0.78 -1.03
CA LEU A 106 4.98 -2.09 -0.48
C LEU A 106 5.63 -3.23 -1.28
N ILE A 107 5.62 -3.16 -2.61
CA ILE A 107 6.23 -4.17 -3.49
C ILE A 107 7.74 -4.23 -3.26
N LYS A 108 8.43 -3.09 -3.27
CA LYS A 108 9.89 -3.02 -3.07
C LYS A 108 10.30 -3.65 -1.74
N ARG A 109 9.61 -3.31 -0.65
CA ARG A 109 9.92 -3.87 0.66
C ARG A 109 9.56 -5.34 0.76
N SER A 110 8.41 -5.76 0.23
CA SER A 110 8.06 -7.18 0.20
C SER A 110 9.10 -8.01 -0.56
N LEU A 111 9.68 -7.45 -1.64
CA LEU A 111 10.76 -8.08 -2.38
C LEU A 111 12.05 -8.18 -1.55
N GLU A 112 12.51 -7.06 -0.97
CA GLU A 112 13.69 -7.02 -0.09
C GLU A 112 13.56 -8.02 1.08
N GLU A 113 12.39 -8.05 1.73
CA GLU A 113 12.11 -8.97 2.83
C GLU A 113 12.12 -10.43 2.40
N SER A 114 11.57 -10.73 1.21
CA SER A 114 11.52 -12.08 0.67
C SER A 114 12.91 -12.58 0.25
N GLU A 115 13.72 -11.74 -0.38
CA GLU A 115 15.11 -12.06 -0.76
C GLU A 115 16.00 -12.26 0.47
N ALA A 116 15.82 -11.42 1.51
CA ALA A 116 16.50 -11.61 2.79
C ALA A 116 16.10 -12.93 3.45
N ALA A 117 14.82 -13.32 3.40
CA ALA A 117 14.38 -14.60 3.94
C ALA A 117 14.97 -15.80 3.17
N LEU A 118 15.10 -15.72 1.84
CA LEU A 118 15.71 -16.79 1.03
C LEU A 118 17.21 -16.97 1.27
N SER A 119 17.91 -15.91 1.65
CA SER A 119 19.35 -15.91 1.91
C SER A 119 19.71 -16.05 3.41
N ALA A 120 18.69 -16.13 4.26
CA ALA A 120 18.86 -16.21 5.71
C ALA A 120 19.61 -17.49 6.12
N LYS A 121 20.60 -17.32 6.99
CA LYS A 121 21.27 -18.44 7.65
C LYS A 121 20.54 -18.77 8.94
N CYS A 122 20.07 -20.00 9.05
CA CYS A 122 19.42 -20.49 10.25
C CYS A 122 20.45 -20.93 11.28
N ASP A 123 20.03 -20.89 12.54
CA ASP A 123 20.71 -21.51 13.67
C ASP A 123 22.06 -20.88 14.10
N GLU A 124 22.49 -19.80 13.44
CA GLU A 124 23.67 -19.01 13.81
C GLU A 124 23.30 -17.94 14.85
N PHE A 125 24.14 -17.81 15.89
CA PHE A 125 24.01 -16.82 16.96
C PHE A 125 24.94 -15.64 16.69
N GLU A 126 24.39 -14.43 16.68
CA GLU A 126 25.15 -13.23 16.36
C GLU A 126 24.85 -12.09 17.34
N PHE A 127 25.82 -11.20 17.54
CA PHE A 127 25.60 -9.93 18.24
C PHE A 127 25.36 -8.81 17.23
N VAL A 128 24.29 -8.05 17.42
CA VAL A 128 23.90 -6.92 16.59
C VAL A 128 23.73 -5.67 17.46
N THR A 129 24.00 -4.49 16.90
CA THR A 129 23.81 -3.21 17.59
C THR A 129 22.74 -2.40 16.89
N PHE A 130 21.72 -1.98 17.65
CA PHE A 130 20.70 -1.03 17.18
C PHE A 130 21.00 0.36 17.74
N HIS A 131 21.06 1.36 16.87
CA HIS A 131 21.41 2.74 17.23
C HIS A 131 20.17 3.63 17.40
N GLU A 132 19.36 3.71 16.35
CA GLU A 132 18.04 4.34 16.33
C GLU A 132 17.16 3.45 15.44
N ASP A 133 15.91 3.26 15.82
CA ASP A 133 14.98 2.43 15.05
C ASP A 133 13.68 3.17 14.83
N ALA A 134 13.02 2.82 13.73
CA ALA A 134 11.73 3.35 13.40
C ALA A 134 10.70 2.96 14.48
N PRO A 135 9.71 3.82 14.78
CA PRO A 135 8.69 3.50 15.76
C PRO A 135 7.86 2.29 15.33
N TYR A 136 7.35 1.56 16.31
CA TYR A 136 6.39 0.49 16.13
C TYR A 136 5.03 0.96 16.61
N TYR A 137 3.99 0.59 15.87
CA TYR A 137 2.62 0.72 16.34
C TYR A 137 2.22 -0.55 17.09
N ALA A 138 2.15 -0.47 18.42
CA ALA A 138 1.98 -1.62 19.30
C ALA A 138 0.53 -1.80 19.79
N TYR A 139 0.13 -3.06 19.99
CA TYR A 139 -1.14 -3.44 20.61
C TYR A 139 -0.90 -4.52 21.67
N THR A 140 -1.76 -4.60 22.69
CA THR A 140 -1.62 -5.58 23.77
C THR A 140 -1.86 -7.00 23.27
N PHE A 141 -0.92 -7.92 23.54
CA PHE A 141 -0.96 -9.29 23.03
C PHE A 141 -2.05 -10.17 23.66
N HIS A 142 -2.51 -9.81 24.86
CA HIS A 142 -3.64 -10.49 25.52
C HIS A 142 -4.93 -10.44 24.68
N ASP A 143 -5.05 -9.46 23.76
CA ASP A 143 -6.12 -9.38 22.77
C ASP A 143 -5.94 -10.31 21.56
N ARG A 144 -4.87 -11.12 21.48
CA ARG A 144 -4.65 -12.09 20.38
C ARG A 144 -4.89 -13.54 20.81
N LEU A 145 -4.52 -13.90 22.04
CA LEU A 145 -4.64 -15.26 22.57
C LEU A 145 -6.06 -15.65 23.01
N ALA A 146 -6.93 -14.67 23.27
CA ALA A 146 -8.20 -14.95 23.92
C ALA A 146 -9.22 -15.77 23.09
N ALA A 147 -8.90 -16.12 21.83
CA ALA A 147 -9.76 -16.86 20.91
C ALA A 147 -11.24 -16.39 20.94
N ASN A 148 -11.45 -15.11 21.24
CA ASN A 148 -12.78 -14.52 21.37
C ASN A 148 -12.88 -13.34 20.39
N TYR A 149 -14.07 -13.17 19.85
CA TYR A 149 -14.36 -12.23 18.77
C TYR A 149 -13.95 -10.78 19.07
N ARG A 150 -13.92 -10.40 20.35
CA ARG A 150 -13.58 -9.04 20.80
C ARG A 150 -12.09 -8.74 20.62
N ALA A 151 -11.25 -9.71 20.95
CA ALA A 151 -9.80 -9.70 20.77
C ALA A 151 -9.42 -9.51 19.28
N LEU A 152 -10.02 -10.32 18.40
CA LEU A 152 -9.86 -10.20 16.94
C LEU A 152 -10.37 -8.87 16.38
N LYS A 153 -11.45 -8.31 16.95
CA LYS A 153 -11.99 -7.01 16.56
C LYS A 153 -11.03 -5.86 16.91
N ASN A 154 -10.37 -5.92 18.06
CA ASN A 154 -9.36 -4.95 18.46
C ASN A 154 -8.13 -5.01 17.54
N ALA A 155 -7.57 -6.21 17.33
CA ALA A 155 -6.47 -6.41 16.37
C ALA A 155 -6.82 -5.90 14.96
N ARG A 156 -8.05 -6.15 14.49
CA ARG A 156 -8.54 -5.65 13.20
C ARG A 156 -8.67 -4.13 13.15
N LYS A 157 -9.05 -3.46 14.25
CA LYS A 157 -9.05 -1.99 14.34
C LYS A 157 -7.64 -1.45 14.08
N TRP A 158 -6.63 -2.07 14.68
CA TRP A 158 -5.23 -1.67 14.54
C TRP A 158 -4.68 -1.94 13.14
N ILE A 159 -4.92 -3.13 12.59
CA ILE A 159 -4.55 -3.45 11.20
C ILE A 159 -5.22 -2.49 10.21
N THR A 160 -6.49 -2.15 10.45
CA THR A 160 -7.22 -1.18 9.62
C THR A 160 -6.62 0.21 9.76
N HIS A 161 -6.30 0.66 10.97
CA HIS A 161 -5.64 1.94 11.19
C HIS A 161 -4.25 2.00 10.50
N CYS A 162 -3.42 0.97 10.65
CA CYS A 162 -2.13 0.89 9.97
C CYS A 162 -2.29 0.89 8.45
N ARG A 163 -3.28 0.18 7.91
CA ARG A 163 -3.56 0.19 6.46
C ARG A 163 -4.03 1.55 5.96
N ASP A 164 -4.99 2.15 6.65
CA ASP A 164 -5.65 3.38 6.22
C ASP A 164 -4.70 4.59 6.31
N ASN A 165 -3.74 4.55 7.24
CA ASN A 165 -2.68 5.56 7.38
C ASN A 165 -1.37 5.20 6.65
N GLY A 166 -1.31 4.06 5.94
CA GLY A 166 -0.11 3.67 5.19
C GLY A 166 1.06 3.18 6.05
N TYR A 167 0.85 2.81 7.31
CA TYR A 167 1.86 2.21 8.18
C TYR A 167 2.11 0.72 7.89
N ASN A 168 1.32 0.11 6.99
CA ASN A 168 1.41 -1.30 6.63
C ASN A 168 2.28 -1.56 5.39
N GLU A 169 3.37 -0.81 5.23
CA GLU A 169 4.32 -0.98 4.13
C GLU A 169 5.29 -2.17 4.33
N SER A 170 5.17 -2.88 5.46
CA SER A 170 5.76 -4.20 5.70
C SER A 170 4.68 -5.15 6.19
N LEU A 171 4.79 -6.42 5.83
CA LEU A 171 3.91 -7.49 6.31
C LEU A 171 4.47 -8.19 7.55
N ARG A 172 5.65 -7.77 8.03
CA ARG A 172 6.27 -8.34 9.22
C ARG A 172 5.50 -7.92 10.47
N VAL A 173 5.24 -8.90 11.32
CA VAL A 173 4.69 -8.69 12.64
C VAL A 173 5.82 -8.90 13.64
N SER A 174 5.98 -7.93 14.53
CA SER A 174 6.89 -8.06 15.67
C SER A 174 6.10 -8.42 16.92
N GLU A 175 6.62 -9.32 17.73
CA GLU A 175 6.05 -9.64 19.03
C GLU A 175 7.10 -9.36 20.11
N PHE A 176 6.71 -8.62 21.15
CA PHE A 176 7.61 -8.08 22.17
C PHE A 176 7.37 -8.71 23.53
N VAL A 177 8.47 -9.05 24.19
CA VAL A 177 8.56 -9.55 25.56
C VAL A 177 9.18 -8.46 26.43
N MET A 178 8.42 -7.98 27.42
CA MET A 178 8.89 -6.91 28.30
C MET A 178 9.93 -7.41 29.32
N PRO A 179 10.79 -6.51 29.86
CA PRO A 179 11.96 -6.92 30.65
C PRO A 179 11.63 -7.76 31.89
N LYS A 180 10.42 -7.62 32.45
CA LYS A 180 9.97 -8.47 33.57
C LYS A 180 9.96 -9.96 33.18
N HIS A 181 9.47 -10.28 31.98
CA HIS A 181 9.32 -11.64 31.47
C HIS A 181 10.63 -12.22 30.91
N VAL A 182 11.56 -11.35 30.52
CA VAL A 182 12.94 -11.75 30.19
C VAL A 182 13.66 -12.17 31.47
N ARG A 183 13.56 -11.36 32.54
CA ARG A 183 14.26 -11.60 33.81
C ARG A 183 13.77 -12.83 34.57
N ASP A 184 12.46 -13.09 34.56
CA ASP A 184 11.90 -14.27 35.22
C ASP A 184 11.99 -15.54 34.35
N GLY A 185 12.44 -15.43 33.10
CA GLY A 185 12.61 -16.54 32.17
C GLY A 185 11.31 -17.10 31.57
N SER A 186 10.16 -16.45 31.82
CA SER A 186 8.86 -16.85 31.26
C SER A 186 8.77 -16.57 29.76
N PHE A 187 9.37 -15.47 29.30
CA PHE A 187 9.26 -14.95 27.95
C PHE A 187 7.81 -14.77 27.46
N GLU A 188 6.89 -14.42 28.37
CA GLU A 188 5.51 -14.14 28.01
C GLU A 188 5.41 -12.88 27.13
N LYS A 189 4.76 -13.04 25.97
CA LYS A 189 4.60 -11.98 24.98
C LYS A 189 3.61 -10.94 25.50
N THR A 190 4.03 -9.67 25.51
CA THR A 190 3.25 -8.56 26.05
C THR A 190 2.55 -7.75 24.95
N TYR A 191 3.24 -7.50 23.84
CA TYR A 191 2.72 -6.71 22.73
C TYR A 191 2.94 -7.40 21.38
N GLY A 192 2.02 -7.21 20.45
CA GLY A 192 2.32 -7.33 19.02
C GLY A 192 2.46 -5.94 18.43
N ALA A 193 3.24 -5.77 17.37
CA ALA A 193 3.43 -4.47 16.75
C ALA A 193 3.76 -4.56 15.26
N PHE A 194 3.49 -3.46 14.56
CA PHE A 194 3.87 -3.24 13.16
C PHE A 194 4.92 -2.13 13.08
N LYS A 195 5.98 -2.34 12.32
CA LYS A 195 7.01 -1.33 12.12
C LYS A 195 6.46 -0.19 11.25
N MET A 196 6.61 1.05 11.72
CA MET A 196 6.25 2.25 10.95
C MET A 196 7.45 2.71 10.15
N PHE A 197 7.24 3.19 8.92
CA PHE A 197 8.31 3.61 8.04
C PHE A 197 8.15 5.02 7.46
N ASP A 198 7.02 5.67 7.73
CA ASP A 198 6.81 7.06 7.32
C ASP A 198 7.20 8.01 8.46
N GLU A 199 8.18 8.88 8.19
CA GLU A 199 8.61 9.95 9.09
C GLU A 199 7.67 11.18 9.02
N ASN A 200 6.88 11.30 7.94
CA ASN A 200 6.04 12.45 7.63
C ASN A 200 4.58 12.31 8.09
N SER A 201 4.25 11.30 8.90
CA SER A 201 2.97 11.26 9.60
C SER A 201 2.95 12.40 10.64
N SER A 202 2.59 13.58 10.17
CA SER A 202 2.30 14.77 10.97
C SER A 202 1.17 14.53 11.98
N ASP A 203 0.40 13.46 11.78
CA ASP A 203 -0.44 12.81 12.79
C ASP A 203 0.34 11.68 13.48
N ARG A 204 1.30 12.04 14.34
CA ARG A 204 1.77 11.07 15.35
C ARG A 204 0.57 10.79 16.25
N ASP A 205 0.01 9.61 16.09
CA ASP A 205 -1.19 9.14 16.77
C ASP A 205 -1.19 9.52 18.27
N THR A 206 -2.23 10.26 18.68
CA THR A 206 -2.45 10.73 20.05
C THR A 206 -2.91 9.61 21.00
N ASP A 207 -3.16 8.40 20.48
CA ASP A 207 -3.68 7.25 21.23
C ASP A 207 -2.61 6.55 22.11
N GLY A 208 -1.34 6.99 22.06
CA GLY A 208 -0.28 6.52 22.98
C GLY A 208 0.28 5.12 22.70
N ASN A 209 -0.01 4.54 21.52
CA ASN A 209 0.36 3.17 21.15
C ASN A 209 1.69 3.06 20.40
N ILE A 210 2.53 4.10 20.45
CA ILE A 210 3.84 4.11 19.80
C ILE A 210 4.88 3.50 20.73
N PHE A 211 5.52 2.43 20.28
CA PHE A 211 6.64 1.79 20.96
C PHE A 211 7.93 2.03 20.18
N ILE A 212 8.99 2.46 20.86
CA ILE A 212 10.32 2.61 20.25
C ILE A 212 11.22 1.51 20.80
N ARG A 213 11.80 0.71 19.89
CA ARG A 213 12.76 -0.31 20.28
C ARG A 213 13.96 0.34 20.99
N PRO A 214 14.35 -0.13 22.19
CA PRO A 214 15.51 0.41 22.88
C PRO A 214 16.80 0.21 22.08
N LYS A 215 17.60 1.26 21.95
CA LYS A 215 18.95 1.15 21.41
C LYS A 215 19.83 0.28 22.31
N GLY A 216 20.81 -0.40 21.73
CA GLY A 216 21.73 -1.24 22.46
C GLY A 216 22.19 -2.45 21.68
N ILE A 217 22.87 -3.34 22.39
CA ILE A 217 23.38 -4.59 21.86
C ILE A 217 22.33 -5.67 22.07
N TYR A 218 22.12 -6.49 21.05
CA TYR A 218 21.23 -7.63 21.08
C TYR A 218 21.97 -8.86 20.62
N VAL A 219 21.64 -10.01 21.19
CA VAL A 219 21.96 -11.30 20.60
C VAL A 219 20.77 -11.74 19.74
N THR A 220 21.02 -12.26 18.55
CA THR A 220 20.00 -12.68 17.59
C THR A 220 20.28 -14.06 17.03
N ALA A 221 19.22 -14.75 16.63
CA ALA A 221 19.28 -15.94 15.77
C ALA A 221 18.02 -16.06 14.92
N ILE A 222 18.16 -16.63 13.72
CA ILE A 222 17.04 -17.00 12.84
C ILE A 222 16.75 -18.49 13.03
N ARG A 223 15.48 -18.86 13.19
CA ARG A 223 15.04 -20.25 13.36
C ARG A 223 13.81 -20.53 12.50
N HIS A 224 13.68 -21.77 12.02
CA HIS A 224 12.38 -22.28 11.61
C HIS A 224 11.53 -22.50 12.86
N SER A 225 10.34 -21.89 12.90
CA SER A 225 9.49 -21.97 14.08
C SER A 225 8.02 -21.83 13.70
N SER A 226 7.19 -22.69 14.29
CA SER A 226 5.73 -22.58 14.25
C SER A 226 5.18 -21.56 15.26
N GLY A 227 6.06 -20.99 16.08
CA GLY A 227 5.79 -19.99 17.12
C GLY A 227 5.73 -20.55 18.54
N THR A 228 5.62 -21.87 18.74
CA THR A 228 5.50 -22.48 20.08
C THR A 228 6.83 -22.68 20.80
N ASP A 229 7.91 -22.82 20.03
CA ASP A 229 9.28 -23.08 20.49
C ASP A 229 10.11 -21.80 20.67
N ILE A 230 9.54 -20.63 20.39
CA ILE A 230 10.21 -19.33 20.55
C ILE A 230 10.78 -19.11 21.98
N PRO A 231 10.09 -19.46 23.09
CA PRO A 231 10.68 -19.35 24.42
C PRO A 231 11.96 -20.18 24.62
N SER A 232 12.10 -21.33 23.96
CA SER A 232 13.36 -22.09 23.98
C SER A 232 14.49 -21.39 23.21
N VAL A 233 14.16 -20.73 22.09
CA VAL A 233 15.14 -19.94 21.34
C VAL A 233 15.66 -18.79 22.20
N TYR A 234 14.78 -18.09 22.92
CA TYR A 234 15.20 -17.04 23.85
C TYR A 234 16.12 -17.55 24.96
N ARG A 235 15.82 -18.70 25.54
CA ARG A 235 16.70 -19.31 26.55
C ARG A 235 18.09 -19.64 25.98
N ALA A 236 18.15 -20.16 24.76
CA ALA A 236 19.42 -20.43 24.08
C ALA A 236 20.21 -19.14 23.79
N LEU A 237 19.53 -18.08 23.37
CA LEU A 237 20.11 -16.75 23.14
C LEU A 237 20.72 -16.17 24.43
N VAL A 238 19.98 -16.24 25.54
CA VAL A 238 20.46 -15.80 26.86
C VAL A 238 21.69 -16.60 27.30
N GLN A 239 21.65 -17.94 27.15
CA GLN A 239 22.79 -18.79 27.49
C GLN A 239 24.04 -18.42 26.69
N TYR A 240 23.90 -18.28 25.37
CA TYR A 240 25.00 -17.87 24.49
C TYR A 240 25.56 -16.49 24.88
N ALA A 241 24.70 -15.53 25.22
CA ALA A 241 25.14 -14.21 25.67
C ALA A 241 25.98 -14.29 26.96
N VAL A 242 25.55 -15.08 27.94
CA VAL A 242 26.26 -15.29 29.21
C VAL A 242 27.61 -15.94 28.99
N GLU A 243 27.69 -16.98 28.16
CA GLU A 243 28.95 -17.65 27.80
C GLU A 243 29.96 -16.70 27.13
N ASN A 244 29.49 -15.62 26.52
CA ASN A 244 30.30 -14.61 25.85
C ASN A 244 30.50 -13.32 26.66
N GLY A 245 30.19 -13.33 27.97
CA GLY A 245 30.44 -12.20 28.88
C GLY A 245 29.40 -11.08 28.79
N TYR A 246 28.16 -11.41 28.41
CA TYR A 246 27.04 -10.49 28.41
C TYR A 246 25.93 -10.97 29.34
N GLU A 247 25.05 -10.06 29.76
CA GLU A 247 23.86 -10.40 30.52
C GLU A 247 22.60 -9.77 29.92
N PRO A 248 21.43 -10.43 30.00
CA PRO A 248 20.17 -9.85 29.55
C PRO A 248 19.81 -8.61 30.38
N CYS A 249 19.50 -7.50 29.70
CA CYS A 249 19.34 -6.21 30.37
C CYS A 249 18.05 -5.46 30.01
N GLY A 250 17.24 -5.99 29.08
CA GLY A 250 16.06 -5.29 28.60
C GLY A 250 15.03 -6.21 27.98
N ILE A 251 14.53 -5.83 26.80
CA ILE A 251 13.45 -6.54 26.10
C ILE A 251 13.97 -7.77 25.36
N ALA A 252 13.05 -8.65 24.99
CA ALA A 252 13.24 -9.59 23.90
C ALA A 252 12.11 -9.39 22.88
N PHE A 253 12.34 -9.72 21.62
CA PHE A 253 11.31 -9.64 20.59
C PHE A 253 11.64 -10.55 19.42
N GLU A 254 10.60 -10.92 18.69
CA GLU A 254 10.72 -11.70 17.48
C GLU A 254 10.08 -10.97 16.30
N GLU A 255 10.62 -11.23 15.10
CA GLU A 255 10.08 -10.76 13.84
C GLU A 255 9.85 -11.95 12.90
N ASP A 256 8.64 -12.07 12.38
CA ASP A 256 8.32 -13.04 11.33
C ASP A 256 9.01 -12.57 10.03
N LEU A 257 10.05 -13.30 9.59
CA LEU A 257 10.75 -13.01 8.32
C LEU A 257 9.96 -13.52 7.11
N MET A 258 9.13 -14.55 7.32
CA MET A 258 8.21 -15.07 6.33
C MET A 258 6.77 -14.71 6.69
N ASN A 259 5.95 -14.49 5.67
CA ASN A 259 4.52 -14.18 5.83
C ASN A 259 3.65 -15.12 4.97
N GLN A 260 2.33 -15.04 5.14
CA GLN A 260 1.37 -15.92 4.46
C GLN A 260 1.36 -15.82 2.92
N MET A 261 2.02 -14.81 2.33
CA MET A 261 2.20 -14.78 0.87
C MET A 261 3.29 -15.74 0.40
N ILE A 262 4.26 -16.05 1.27
CA ILE A 262 5.47 -16.82 0.92
C ILE A 262 5.24 -18.31 1.16
N ASP A 263 4.69 -18.67 2.33
CA ASP A 263 4.36 -20.06 2.65
C ASP A 263 3.05 -20.13 3.44
N GLN A 264 2.25 -21.17 3.19
CA GLN A 264 1.01 -21.42 3.93
C GLN A 264 1.24 -22.28 5.17
N ASN A 265 2.35 -23.03 5.22
CA ASN A 265 2.70 -23.86 6.36
C ASN A 265 3.52 -23.06 7.37
N ARG A 266 2.95 -22.85 8.56
CA ARG A 266 3.58 -22.08 9.63
C ARG A 266 4.84 -22.74 10.17
N ASP A 267 4.97 -24.06 10.06
CA ASP A 267 6.18 -24.78 10.51
C ASP A 267 7.41 -24.43 9.67
N ASN A 268 7.21 -23.93 8.45
CA ASN A 268 8.29 -23.50 7.56
C ASN A 268 8.72 -22.04 7.82
N TYR A 269 8.02 -21.30 8.67
CA TYR A 269 8.28 -19.88 8.85
C TYR A 269 9.63 -19.65 9.49
N LEU A 270 10.36 -18.70 8.92
CA LEU A 270 11.56 -18.15 9.54
C LEU A 270 11.17 -17.03 10.49
N VAL A 271 11.64 -17.16 11.73
CA VAL A 271 11.46 -16.16 12.78
C VAL A 271 12.84 -15.74 13.26
N GLN A 272 13.08 -14.44 13.30
CA GLN A 272 14.29 -13.88 13.89
C GLN A 272 14.00 -13.43 15.32
N CYS A 273 14.72 -14.00 16.28
CA CYS A 273 14.55 -13.71 17.70
C CYS A 273 15.71 -12.86 18.20
N TYR A 274 15.42 -11.90 19.08
CA TYR A 274 16.37 -10.96 19.64
C TYR A 274 16.23 -10.90 21.17
N VAL A 275 17.36 -10.82 21.88
CA VAL A 275 17.39 -10.50 23.32
C VAL A 275 18.35 -9.35 23.57
N GLN A 276 17.88 -8.31 24.25
CA GLN A 276 18.72 -7.15 24.60
C GLN A 276 19.70 -7.51 25.72
N VAL A 277 20.97 -7.22 25.49
CA VAL A 277 22.06 -7.58 26.40
C VAL A 277 23.00 -6.40 26.65
N ARG A 278 23.75 -6.47 27.74
CA ARG A 278 24.87 -5.56 28.03
C ARG A 278 26.09 -6.37 28.43
N LYS A 279 27.27 -5.82 28.16
CA LYS A 279 28.53 -6.45 28.56
C LYS A 279 28.72 -6.36 30.07
N VAL A 280 29.19 -7.44 30.67
CA VAL A 280 29.54 -7.55 32.10
C VAL A 280 30.99 -7.11 32.32
#